data_AF-A0A954SPD0-F1
#
_entry.id   AF-A0A954SPD0-F1
#
_cell.length_a   1.000
_cell.length_b   1.000
_cell.length_c   1.000
_cell.angle_alpha   90.00
_cell.angle_beta   90.00
_cell.angle_gamma   90.00
#
_symmetry.space_group_name_H-M   'P 1'
#
loop_
_entity.id
_entity.type
_entity.pdbx_description
1 polymer ?
#
loop_
_entity_poly.entity_id
_entity_poly.type
_entity_poly.pdbx_seq_one_letter_code
_entity_poly.pdbx_strand_id
1 'polypeptide(L)'
;EVEAAVRKSLDVYKSMGAEIKEVSLPHSKYAVAAYYIIAPSEASSNLARYDGVHYGHRAETFENMIDMYSSSRGEGFGSEVKRRIMLGTYALSAGYYDAYYLKALKVRRLIREDFDKAFQDVDLIASPASPDPAFKIGEMADDPLAMYLSDIYTISANLAGLPGISIPAGFSSSGLPIGLQLQAPAFEEERLLRAARMFEKETDWHLKRPKL
;
A
#
# COMPACT_ATOMS: atom_id res chain seq x y z
N GLU A 1 -9.44 16.89 8.39
CA GLU A 1 -8.14 17.58 8.56
C GLU A 1 -7.10 17.14 7.54
N VAL A 2 -6.95 15.84 7.26
CA VAL A 2 -6.05 15.33 6.20
C VAL A 2 -6.34 15.97 4.84
N GLU A 3 -7.60 16.01 4.41
CA GLU A 3 -7.98 16.67 3.15
C GLU A 3 -7.53 18.14 3.10
N ALA A 4 -7.76 18.89 4.19
CA ALA A 4 -7.38 20.29 4.26
C ALA A 4 -5.86 20.49 4.18
N ALA A 5 -5.07 19.61 4.82
CA ALA A 5 -3.61 19.63 4.73
C ALA A 5 -3.12 19.34 3.30
N VAL A 6 -3.74 18.38 2.62
CA VAL A 6 -3.42 18.06 1.22
C VAL A 6 -3.77 19.22 0.29
N ARG A 7 -4.97 19.81 0.41
CA ARG A 7 -5.36 20.98 -0.39
C ARG A 7 -4.42 22.16 -0.18
N LYS A 8 -4.06 22.46 1.08
CA LYS A 8 -3.06 23.49 1.40
C LYS A 8 -1.70 23.18 0.77
N SER A 9 -1.32 21.90 0.69
CA SER A 9 -0.08 21.50 0.04
C SER A 9 -0.12 21.73 -1.48
N LEU A 10 -1.28 21.50 -2.12
CA LEU A 10 -1.49 21.84 -3.54
C LEU A 10 -1.40 23.36 -3.77
N ASP A 11 -1.89 24.18 -2.83
CA ASP A 11 -1.76 25.64 -2.92
C ASP A 11 -0.28 26.10 -2.90
N VAL A 12 0.58 25.41 -2.15
CA VAL A 12 2.04 25.67 -2.15
C VAL A 12 2.66 25.34 -3.51
N TYR A 13 2.30 24.21 -4.12
CA TYR A 13 2.73 23.91 -5.48
C TYR A 13 2.23 24.94 -6.49
N LYS A 14 0.97 25.38 -6.33
CA LYS A 14 0.39 26.43 -7.18
C LYS A 14 1.12 27.76 -7.04
N SER A 15 1.53 28.16 -5.84
CA SER A 15 2.33 29.39 -5.65
C SER A 15 3.73 29.29 -6.27
N MET A 16 4.26 28.09 -6.45
CA MET A 16 5.50 27.82 -7.19
C MET A 16 5.29 27.72 -8.71
N GLY A 17 4.06 27.89 -9.21
CA GLY A 17 3.73 27.89 -10.63
C GLY A 17 3.20 26.56 -11.19
N ALA A 18 2.90 25.57 -10.34
CA ALA A 18 2.24 24.34 -10.80
C ALA A 18 0.77 24.58 -11.17
N GLU A 19 0.30 23.92 -12.23
CA GLU A 19 -1.13 23.85 -12.55
C GLU A 19 -1.78 22.68 -11.81
N ILE A 20 -2.95 22.92 -11.22
CA ILE A 20 -3.72 21.89 -10.52
C ILE A 20 -4.88 21.47 -11.42
N LYS A 21 -4.86 20.21 -11.86
CA LYS A 21 -5.89 19.59 -12.69
C LYS A 21 -6.51 18.40 -11.96
N GLU A 22 -7.83 18.32 -11.95
CA GLU A 22 -8.53 17.14 -11.46
C GLU A 22 -8.42 16.01 -12.48
N VAL A 23 -8.08 14.80 -12.00
CA VAL A 23 -7.96 13.59 -12.82
C VAL A 23 -8.93 12.52 -12.32
N SER A 24 -9.32 11.60 -13.21
CA SER A 24 -10.25 10.51 -12.88
C SER A 24 -9.54 9.16 -12.89
N LEU A 25 -9.68 8.42 -11.79
CA LEU A 25 -9.21 7.05 -11.64
C LEU A 25 -10.42 6.13 -11.33
N PRO A 26 -11.29 5.82 -12.30
CA PRO A 26 -12.59 5.17 -12.07
C PRO A 26 -12.50 3.78 -11.44
N HIS A 27 -11.37 3.07 -11.59
CA HIS A 27 -11.16 1.73 -11.05
C HIS A 27 -10.44 1.72 -9.69
N SER A 28 -10.06 2.89 -9.15
CA SER A 28 -9.37 3.02 -7.85
C SER A 28 -10.16 2.37 -6.70
N LYS A 29 -11.49 2.43 -6.72
CA LYS A 29 -12.38 1.76 -5.75
C LYS A 29 -12.21 0.24 -5.66
N TYR A 30 -11.64 -0.39 -6.69
CA TYR A 30 -11.36 -1.83 -6.71
C TYR A 30 -9.94 -2.18 -6.25
N ALA A 31 -9.08 -1.19 -5.98
CA ALA A 31 -7.67 -1.41 -5.67
C ALA A 31 -7.49 -2.27 -4.40
N VAL A 32 -8.24 -1.99 -3.34
CA VAL A 32 -8.18 -2.77 -2.07
C VAL A 32 -8.53 -4.22 -2.34
N ALA A 33 -9.67 -4.48 -2.99
CA ALA A 33 -10.10 -5.84 -3.29
C ALA A 33 -9.10 -6.60 -4.19
N ALA A 34 -8.59 -5.94 -5.24
CA ALA A 34 -7.61 -6.56 -6.14
C ALA A 34 -6.28 -6.86 -5.41
N TYR A 35 -5.77 -5.92 -4.62
CA TYR A 35 -4.54 -6.07 -3.86
C TYR A 35 -4.64 -7.21 -2.85
N TYR A 36 -5.72 -7.28 -2.07
CA TYR A 36 -5.93 -8.33 -1.07
C TYR A 36 -6.32 -9.69 -1.65
N ILE A 37 -6.38 -9.84 -2.98
CA ILE A 37 -6.36 -11.14 -3.66
C ILE A 37 -4.95 -11.43 -4.17
N ILE A 38 -4.32 -10.48 -4.86
CA ILE A 38 -3.01 -10.67 -5.50
C ILE A 38 -1.92 -10.91 -4.45
N ALA A 39 -1.79 -10.00 -3.48
CA ALA A 39 -0.71 -10.04 -2.49
C ALA A 39 -0.78 -11.31 -1.61
N PRO A 40 -1.94 -11.73 -1.07
CA PRO A 40 -2.02 -13.00 -0.34
C PRO A 40 -1.74 -14.24 -1.22
N SER A 41 -2.18 -14.25 -2.48
CA SER A 41 -1.89 -15.34 -3.43
C SER A 41 -0.39 -15.47 -3.69
N GLU A 42 0.30 -14.36 -3.93
CA GLU A 42 1.74 -14.37 -4.12
C GLU A 42 2.48 -14.68 -2.81
N ALA A 43 1.98 -14.20 -1.67
CA ALA A 43 2.52 -14.52 -0.36
C ALA A 43 2.42 -16.02 -0.05
N SER A 44 1.30 -16.69 -0.34
CA SER A 44 1.16 -18.13 -0.06
C SER A 44 2.20 -18.97 -0.81
N SER A 45 2.50 -18.58 -2.06
CA SER A 45 3.56 -19.20 -2.88
C SER A 45 4.96 -18.83 -2.37
N ASN A 46 5.24 -17.54 -2.16
CA ASN A 46 6.56 -17.07 -1.73
C ASN A 46 6.98 -17.64 -0.37
N LEU A 47 6.02 -17.76 0.57
CA LEU A 47 6.24 -18.28 1.92
C LEU A 47 6.22 -19.81 1.98
N ALA A 48 5.95 -20.52 0.88
CA ALA A 48 6.00 -21.98 0.84
C ALA A 48 7.41 -22.53 1.14
N ARG A 49 8.45 -21.74 0.86
CA ARG A 49 9.85 -22.09 1.13
C ARG A 49 10.21 -22.21 2.61
N TYR A 50 9.40 -21.64 3.50
CA TYR A 50 9.64 -21.71 4.95
C TYR A 50 8.99 -22.99 5.47
N ASP A 51 9.81 -24.03 5.52
CA ASP A 51 9.39 -25.41 5.69
C ASP A 51 10.16 -26.12 6.83
N GLY A 52 11.13 -25.43 7.43
CA GLY A 52 11.99 -25.97 8.49
C GLY A 52 13.05 -26.94 7.99
N VAL A 53 13.15 -27.26 6.69
CA VAL A 53 14.09 -28.27 6.17
C VAL A 53 15.49 -27.69 6.00
N HIS A 54 15.59 -26.57 5.28
CA HIS A 54 16.89 -26.01 4.90
C HIS A 54 17.41 -25.00 5.92
N TYR A 55 16.50 -24.23 6.52
CA TYR A 55 16.83 -23.13 7.42
C TYR A 55 15.61 -22.72 8.26
N GLY A 56 15.88 -21.92 9.30
CA GLY A 56 14.85 -21.31 10.15
C GLY A 56 14.30 -22.25 11.21
N HIS A 57 13.09 -21.94 11.69
CA HIS A 57 12.41 -22.70 12.74
C HIS A 57 11.97 -24.07 12.23
N ARG A 58 12.29 -25.12 13.00
CA ARG A 58 11.78 -26.48 12.83
C ARG A 58 11.17 -26.93 14.15
N ALA A 59 9.96 -27.49 14.10
CA ALA A 59 9.32 -28.09 15.25
C ALA A 59 10.22 -29.17 15.89
N GLU A 60 10.30 -29.19 17.21
CA GLU A 60 11.15 -30.13 17.94
C GLU A 60 10.59 -31.56 17.92
N THR A 61 9.27 -31.70 17.86
CA THR A 61 8.57 -32.99 17.87
C THR A 61 7.67 -33.11 16.65
N PHE A 62 7.79 -34.21 15.91
CA PHE A 62 6.94 -34.55 14.77
C PHE A 62 6.98 -36.05 14.48
N GLU A 63 5.88 -36.61 13.96
CA GLU A 63 5.77 -38.04 13.64
C GLU A 63 6.30 -38.38 12.25
N ASN A 64 6.14 -37.45 11.31
CA ASN A 64 6.51 -37.65 9.90
C ASN A 64 6.78 -36.29 9.22
N MET A 65 7.12 -36.34 7.93
CA MET A 65 7.47 -35.14 7.17
C MET A 65 6.31 -34.14 7.02
N ILE A 66 5.08 -34.61 6.84
CA ILE A 66 3.89 -33.74 6.70
C ILE A 66 3.63 -33.02 8.03
N ASP A 67 3.76 -33.73 9.14
CA ASP A 67 3.64 -33.17 10.48
C ASP A 67 4.76 -32.16 10.76
N MET A 68 6.01 -32.48 10.45
CA MET A 68 7.14 -31.55 10.57
C MET A 68 6.86 -30.23 9.83
N TYR A 69 6.37 -30.28 8.58
CA TYR A 69 6.01 -29.09 7.83
C TYR A 69 4.88 -28.30 8.47
N SER A 70 3.81 -28.99 8.85
CA SER A 70 2.59 -28.37 9.39
C SER A 70 2.86 -27.72 10.75
N SER A 71 3.57 -28.41 11.63
CA SER A 71 3.93 -27.96 12.98
C SER A 71 4.96 -26.83 12.94
N SER A 72 6.02 -26.94 12.13
CA SER A 72 7.02 -25.86 12.00
C SER A 72 6.40 -24.55 11.49
N ARG A 73 5.48 -24.63 10.53
CA ARG A 73 4.75 -23.45 10.01
C ARG A 73 3.67 -22.97 10.97
N GLY A 74 3.03 -23.90 11.68
CA GLY A 74 2.04 -23.63 12.71
C GLY A 74 2.62 -22.86 13.90
N GLU A 75 3.85 -23.17 14.30
CA GLU A 75 4.55 -22.48 15.39
C GLU A 75 5.23 -21.19 14.90
N GLY A 76 5.86 -21.24 13.72
CA GLY A 76 6.71 -20.16 13.23
C GLY A 76 5.99 -18.94 12.68
N PHE A 77 4.75 -19.08 12.17
CA PHE A 77 4.00 -17.95 11.63
C PHE A 77 3.05 -17.31 12.65
N GLY A 78 2.93 -15.98 12.58
CA GLY A 78 1.88 -15.23 13.26
C GLY A 78 0.49 -15.41 12.61
N SER A 79 -0.56 -14.97 13.31
CA SER A 79 -1.96 -15.10 12.87
C SER A 79 -2.25 -14.43 11.52
N GLU A 80 -1.77 -13.21 11.30
CA GLU A 80 -1.98 -12.48 10.03
C GLU A 80 -1.29 -13.18 8.85
N VAL A 81 -0.09 -13.71 9.07
CA VAL A 81 0.64 -14.46 8.04
C VAL A 81 -0.12 -15.72 7.67
N LYS A 82 -0.58 -16.51 8.64
CA LYS A 82 -1.41 -17.70 8.38
C LYS A 82 -2.68 -17.34 7.63
N ARG A 83 -3.38 -16.26 8.03
CA ARG A 83 -4.60 -15.77 7.37
C ARG A 83 -4.36 -15.50 5.88
N ARG A 84 -3.26 -14.82 5.54
CA ARG A 84 -2.89 -14.52 4.15
C ARG A 84 -2.49 -15.77 3.37
N ILE A 85 -1.77 -16.71 3.99
CA ILE A 85 -1.42 -17.99 3.35
C ILE A 85 -2.68 -18.78 3.02
N MET A 86 -3.63 -18.88 3.95
CA MET A 86 -4.90 -19.58 3.72
C MET A 86 -5.71 -18.93 2.59
N LEU A 87 -5.87 -17.61 2.62
CA LEU A 87 -6.58 -16.85 1.58
C LEU A 87 -5.91 -17.01 0.20
N GLY A 88 -4.58 -16.88 0.14
CA GLY A 88 -3.83 -17.04 -1.09
C GLY A 88 -3.91 -18.44 -1.67
N THR A 89 -3.84 -19.46 -0.82
CA THR A 89 -3.97 -20.88 -1.23
C THR A 89 -5.36 -21.15 -1.78
N TYR A 90 -6.41 -20.59 -1.17
CA TYR A 90 -7.78 -20.64 -1.68
C TYR A 90 -7.91 -19.93 -3.03
N ALA A 91 -7.42 -18.70 -3.15
CA ALA A 91 -7.51 -17.90 -4.37
C ALA A 91 -6.76 -18.51 -5.57
N LEU A 92 -5.73 -19.33 -5.31
CA LEU A 92 -4.97 -20.05 -6.33
C LEU A 92 -5.48 -21.48 -6.59
N SER A 93 -6.45 -21.97 -5.81
CA SER A 93 -6.94 -23.34 -5.96
C SER A 93 -7.71 -23.56 -7.27
N ALA A 94 -7.62 -24.78 -7.80
CA ALA A 94 -8.33 -25.17 -9.01
C ALA A 94 -9.84 -24.94 -8.85
N GLY A 95 -10.48 -24.33 -9.85
CA GLY A 95 -11.89 -23.92 -9.82
C GLY A 95 -12.13 -22.50 -9.28
N TYR A 96 -11.22 -21.93 -8.51
CA TYR A 96 -11.32 -20.57 -7.97
C TYR A 96 -10.33 -19.58 -8.59
N TYR A 97 -9.22 -20.07 -9.15
CA TYR A 97 -8.18 -19.26 -9.79
C TYR A 97 -8.71 -18.19 -10.75
N ASP A 98 -9.58 -18.58 -11.69
CA ASP A 98 -10.11 -17.67 -12.71
C ASP A 98 -11.00 -16.57 -12.12
N ALA A 99 -11.79 -16.93 -11.11
CA ALA A 99 -12.75 -16.04 -10.45
C ALA A 99 -12.08 -15.05 -9.49
N TYR A 100 -10.96 -15.44 -8.88
CA TYR A 100 -10.23 -14.63 -7.91
C TYR A 100 -8.95 -14.06 -8.49
N TYR A 101 -7.87 -14.84 -8.58
CA TYR A 101 -6.54 -14.32 -8.90
C TYR A 101 -6.47 -13.74 -10.33
N LEU A 102 -6.95 -14.48 -11.34
CA LEU A 102 -6.96 -13.98 -12.72
C LEU A 102 -7.86 -12.74 -12.88
N LYS A 103 -9.01 -12.72 -12.20
CA LYS A 103 -9.90 -11.55 -12.21
C LYS A 103 -9.24 -10.33 -11.57
N ALA A 104 -8.56 -10.50 -10.45
CA ALA A 104 -7.82 -9.44 -9.79
C ALA A 104 -6.68 -8.90 -10.68
N LEU A 105 -5.96 -9.76 -11.41
CA LEU A 105 -4.95 -9.33 -12.38
C LEU A 105 -5.54 -8.52 -13.54
N LYS A 106 -6.74 -8.88 -14.02
CA LYS A 106 -7.46 -8.07 -15.03
C LYS A 106 -7.87 -6.71 -14.48
N VAL A 107 -8.33 -6.64 -13.23
CA VAL A 107 -8.64 -5.36 -12.56
C VAL A 107 -7.38 -4.53 -12.34
N ARG A 108 -6.25 -5.14 -11.95
CA ARG A 108 -4.94 -4.48 -11.86
C ARG A 108 -4.56 -3.80 -13.18
N ARG A 109 -4.84 -4.45 -14.33
CA ARG A 109 -4.62 -3.84 -15.64
C ARG A 109 -5.48 -2.60 -15.87
N LEU A 110 -6.77 -2.65 -15.51
CA LEU A 110 -7.66 -1.48 -15.62
C LEU A 110 -7.18 -0.31 -14.74
N ILE A 111 -6.72 -0.61 -13.52
CA ILE A 111 -6.12 0.41 -12.63
C ILE A 111 -4.88 1.03 -13.27
N ARG A 112 -4.00 0.21 -13.86
CA ARG A 112 -2.83 0.72 -14.59
C ARG A 112 -3.24 1.63 -15.75
N GLU A 113 -4.25 1.25 -16.52
CA GLU A 113 -4.74 2.05 -17.65
C GLU A 113 -5.34 3.39 -17.23
N ASP A 114 -5.96 3.47 -16.05
CA ASP A 114 -6.43 4.75 -15.49
C ASP A 114 -5.25 5.70 -15.22
N PHE A 115 -4.18 5.20 -14.61
CA PHE A 115 -2.96 5.99 -14.39
C PHE A 115 -2.29 6.39 -15.70
N ASP A 116 -2.13 5.45 -16.63
CA ASP A 116 -1.51 5.72 -17.93
C ASP A 116 -2.29 6.83 -18.69
N LYS A 117 -3.63 6.85 -18.59
CA LYS A 117 -4.47 7.93 -19.14
C LYS A 117 -4.31 9.24 -18.38
N ALA A 118 -4.34 9.21 -17.05
CA ALA A 118 -4.18 10.42 -16.24
C ALA A 118 -2.83 11.11 -16.52
N PHE A 119 -1.74 10.35 -16.65
CA PHE A 119 -0.41 10.90 -16.96
C PHE A 119 -0.25 11.44 -18.38
N GLN A 120 -1.25 11.30 -19.27
CA GLN A 120 -1.26 12.04 -20.54
C GLN A 120 -1.54 13.54 -20.31
N ASP A 121 -2.18 13.86 -19.19
CA ASP A 121 -2.69 15.18 -18.86
C ASP A 121 -1.95 15.85 -17.70
N VAL A 122 -1.24 15.09 -16.86
CA VAL A 122 -0.53 15.58 -15.68
C VAL A 122 0.84 14.95 -15.52
N ASP A 123 1.76 15.68 -14.91
CA ASP A 123 3.12 15.21 -14.65
C ASP A 123 3.25 14.37 -13.38
N LEU A 124 2.39 14.65 -12.39
CA LEU A 124 2.36 14.03 -11.08
C LEU A 124 0.91 13.91 -10.62
N ILE A 125 0.61 12.88 -9.83
CA ILE A 125 -0.68 12.72 -9.15
C ILE A 125 -0.43 12.88 -7.65
N ALA A 126 -1.26 13.70 -7.00
CA ALA A 126 -1.16 13.98 -5.58
C ALA A 126 -2.38 13.42 -4.83
N SER A 127 -2.14 12.80 -3.68
CA SER A 127 -3.19 12.28 -2.79
C SER A 127 -2.75 12.38 -1.32
N PRO A 128 -3.65 12.17 -0.35
CA PRO A 128 -3.22 11.80 0.99
C PRO A 128 -2.37 10.52 0.95
N ALA A 129 -1.38 10.42 1.83
CA ALA A 129 -0.65 9.16 2.04
C ALA A 129 -1.44 8.16 2.91
N SER A 130 -2.34 8.67 3.75
CA SER A 130 -3.24 7.92 4.62
C SER A 130 -4.57 8.68 4.71
N PRO A 131 -5.73 8.01 4.84
CA PRO A 131 -7.02 8.68 5.05
C PRO A 131 -7.08 9.44 6.38
N ASP A 132 -6.43 8.90 7.41
CA ASP A 132 -6.46 9.40 8.78
C ASP A 132 -5.05 9.58 9.36
N PRO A 133 -4.86 10.43 10.39
CA PRO A 133 -3.64 10.43 11.19
C PRO A 133 -3.41 9.09 11.89
N ALA A 134 -2.24 8.93 12.50
CA ALA A 134 -1.91 7.71 13.24
C ALA A 134 -2.96 7.37 14.31
N PHE A 135 -3.54 6.18 14.20
CA PHE A 135 -4.45 5.60 15.20
C PHE A 135 -3.67 4.96 16.35
N LYS A 136 -4.34 4.67 17.47
CA LYS A 136 -3.70 4.11 18.67
C LYS A 136 -3.39 2.63 18.52
N ILE A 137 -2.42 2.16 19.29
CA ILE A 137 -2.11 0.73 19.41
C ILE A 137 -3.35 -0.02 19.88
N GLY A 138 -3.72 -1.09 19.18
CA GLY A 138 -4.88 -1.93 19.48
C GLY A 138 -6.19 -1.44 18.85
N GLU A 139 -6.26 -0.21 18.34
CA GLU A 139 -7.51 0.39 17.84
C GLU A 139 -8.10 -0.36 16.63
N MET A 140 -7.23 -0.94 15.78
CA MET A 140 -7.63 -1.73 14.61
C MET A 140 -7.30 -3.22 14.74
N ALA A 141 -6.94 -3.71 15.93
CA ALA A 141 -6.46 -5.08 16.11
C ALA A 141 -7.55 -6.14 15.83
N ASP A 142 -8.80 -5.81 16.16
CA ASP A 142 -9.94 -6.71 16.02
C ASP A 142 -10.71 -6.53 14.69
N ASP A 143 -10.35 -5.53 13.87
CA ASP A 143 -10.96 -5.27 12.56
C ASP A 143 -9.89 -5.23 11.45
N PRO A 144 -9.55 -6.40 10.87
CA PRO A 144 -8.63 -6.48 9.75
C PRO A 144 -9.07 -5.68 8.53
N LEU A 145 -10.39 -5.50 8.31
CA LEU A 145 -10.88 -4.75 7.15
C LEU A 145 -10.65 -3.25 7.31
N ALA A 146 -10.88 -2.72 8.52
CA ALA A 146 -10.53 -1.34 8.84
C ALA A 146 -9.04 -1.08 8.63
N MET A 147 -8.18 -2.01 9.05
CA MET A 147 -6.74 -1.92 8.81
C MET A 147 -6.41 -1.88 7.31
N TYR A 148 -7.09 -2.68 6.48
CA TYR A 148 -6.85 -2.71 5.03
C TYR A 148 -7.28 -1.43 4.30
N LEU A 149 -8.28 -0.72 4.82
CA LEU A 149 -8.71 0.57 4.28
C LEU A 149 -7.70 1.69 4.54
N SER A 150 -6.79 1.52 5.50
CA SER A 150 -5.69 2.47 5.72
C SER A 150 -4.77 2.60 4.50
N ASP A 151 -4.68 1.55 3.69
CA ASP A 151 -3.80 1.50 2.52
C ASP A 151 -4.47 2.00 1.22
N ILE A 152 -5.71 2.53 1.28
CA ILE A 152 -6.54 2.80 0.08
C ILE A 152 -5.85 3.68 -0.96
N TYR A 153 -5.02 4.64 -0.52
CA TYR A 153 -4.31 5.56 -1.41
C TYR A 153 -2.96 5.01 -1.89
N THR A 154 -2.32 4.11 -1.15
CA THR A 154 -0.94 3.67 -1.42
C THR A 154 -0.89 2.46 -2.37
N ILE A 155 -1.78 1.49 -2.18
CA ILE A 155 -1.80 0.24 -2.98
C ILE A 155 -2.03 0.45 -4.47
N SER A 156 -2.69 1.54 -4.84
CA SER A 156 -2.97 1.88 -6.23
C SER A 156 -1.67 2.07 -7.02
N ALA A 157 -0.65 2.67 -6.40
CA ALA A 157 0.70 2.82 -6.95
C ALA A 157 1.38 1.47 -7.15
N ASN A 158 1.29 0.56 -6.17
CA ASN A 158 1.91 -0.76 -6.24
C ASN A 158 1.27 -1.62 -7.34
N LEU A 159 -0.06 -1.61 -7.44
CA LEU A 159 -0.80 -2.32 -8.48
C LEU A 159 -0.45 -1.79 -9.87
N ALA A 160 -0.37 -0.47 -10.02
CA ALA A 160 0.07 0.15 -11.25
C ALA A 160 1.59 0.03 -11.49
N GLY A 161 2.40 -0.38 -10.50
CA GLY A 161 3.86 -0.45 -10.64
C GLY A 161 4.49 0.92 -10.92
N LEU A 162 4.06 1.94 -10.17
CA LEU A 162 4.49 3.32 -10.30
C LEU A 162 5.34 3.74 -9.10
N PRO A 163 6.32 4.64 -9.29
CA PRO A 163 7.01 5.25 -8.17
C PRO A 163 6.07 6.21 -7.41
N GLY A 164 6.22 6.23 -6.09
CA GLY A 164 5.51 7.14 -5.20
C GLY A 164 6.39 7.58 -4.04
N ILE A 165 6.17 8.80 -3.55
CA ILE A 165 6.85 9.37 -2.39
C ILE A 165 5.82 9.94 -1.43
N SER A 166 6.05 9.76 -0.12
CA SER A 166 5.28 10.41 0.94
C SER A 166 6.15 11.47 1.61
N ILE A 167 5.65 12.71 1.66
CA ILE A 167 6.35 13.84 2.28
C ILE A 167 5.48 14.47 3.40
N PRO A 168 6.08 15.00 4.48
CA PRO A 168 5.32 15.63 5.56
C PRO A 168 4.56 16.87 5.07
N ALA A 169 3.26 16.94 5.33
CA ALA A 169 2.33 17.95 4.81
C ALA A 169 1.58 18.73 5.91
N GLY A 170 1.95 18.53 7.17
CA GLY A 170 1.33 19.20 8.30
C GLY A 170 1.18 18.28 9.50
N PHE A 171 0.39 18.76 10.46
CA PHE A 171 0.02 18.03 11.66
C PHE A 171 -1.50 18.09 11.85
N SER A 172 -2.06 17.02 12.42
CA SER A 172 -3.44 16.97 12.90
C SER A 172 -3.65 17.97 14.04
N SER A 173 -4.92 18.18 14.37
CA SER A 173 -5.32 18.87 15.60
C SER A 173 -4.71 18.25 16.87
N SER A 174 -4.43 16.95 16.86
CA SER A 174 -3.77 16.19 17.93
C SER A 174 -2.24 16.19 17.86
N GLY A 175 -1.63 16.93 16.91
CA GLY A 175 -0.17 17.03 16.79
C GLY A 175 0.49 15.82 16.14
N LEU A 176 -0.26 15.00 15.41
CA LEU A 176 0.24 13.83 14.66
C LEU A 176 0.58 14.21 13.21
N PRO A 177 1.67 13.71 12.62
CA PRO A 177 2.03 14.05 11.24
C PRO A 177 0.98 13.64 10.22
N ILE A 178 0.80 14.46 9.19
CA ILE A 178 -0.02 14.16 8.00
C ILE A 178 0.92 14.09 6.79
N GLY A 179 0.75 13.09 5.93
CA GLY A 179 1.57 12.88 4.73
C GLY A 179 0.84 13.24 3.43
N LEU A 180 1.54 13.93 2.54
CA LEU A 180 1.18 14.08 1.14
C LEU A 180 1.90 13.00 0.32
N GLN A 181 1.14 12.21 -0.43
CA GLN A 181 1.68 11.29 -1.42
C GLN A 181 1.74 11.97 -2.79
N LEU A 182 2.86 11.81 -3.48
CA LEU A 182 3.02 12.13 -4.90
C LEU A 182 3.37 10.85 -5.66
N GLN A 183 2.80 10.69 -6.84
CA GLN A 183 3.05 9.56 -7.75
C GLN A 183 3.45 10.10 -9.11
N ALA A 184 4.35 9.39 -9.80
CA ALA A 184 4.84 9.78 -11.13
C ALA A 184 4.75 8.61 -12.11
N PRO A 185 4.93 8.88 -13.41
CA PRO A 185 5.14 7.82 -14.39
C PRO A 185 6.31 6.91 -14.04
N ALA A 186 6.32 5.72 -14.65
CA ALA A 186 7.39 4.75 -14.44
C ALA A 186 8.77 5.35 -14.78
N PHE A 187 9.76 5.13 -13.91
CA PHE A 187 11.14 5.60 -14.04
C PHE A 187 11.33 7.13 -13.96
N GLU A 188 10.36 7.86 -13.38
CA GLU A 188 10.44 9.31 -13.17
C GLU A 188 10.67 9.71 -11.70
N GLU A 189 11.42 8.92 -10.94
CA GLU A 189 11.79 9.22 -9.56
C GLU A 189 12.52 10.56 -9.42
N GLU A 190 13.30 10.97 -10.43
CA GLU A 190 13.95 12.29 -10.44
C GLU A 190 12.92 13.43 -10.35
N ARG A 191 11.80 13.30 -11.08
CA ARG A 191 10.71 14.29 -11.07
C ARG A 191 10.03 14.32 -9.70
N LEU A 192 9.76 13.16 -9.11
CA LEU A 192 9.20 13.06 -7.75
C LEU A 192 10.09 13.73 -6.72
N LEU A 193 11.38 13.39 -6.72
CA LEU A 193 12.35 13.95 -5.77
C LEU A 193 12.51 15.45 -5.95
N ARG A 194 12.45 15.95 -7.18
CA ARG A 194 12.48 17.39 -7.47
C ARG A 194 11.25 18.11 -6.90
N ALA A 195 10.05 17.56 -7.12
CA ALA A 195 8.81 18.13 -6.58
C ALA A 195 8.81 18.12 -5.05
N ALA A 196 9.19 17.00 -4.43
CA ALA A 196 9.35 16.88 -2.99
C ALA A 196 10.31 17.92 -2.42
N ARG A 197 11.49 18.07 -3.02
CA ARG A 197 12.49 19.07 -2.61
C ARG A 197 11.98 20.50 -2.74
N MET A 198 11.20 20.81 -3.78
CA MET A 198 10.61 22.14 -3.95
C MET A 198 9.61 22.44 -2.83
N PHE A 199 8.75 21.47 -2.50
CA PHE A 199 7.82 21.60 -1.39
C PHE A 199 8.50 21.76 -0.03
N GLU A 200 9.58 21.02 0.21
CA GLU A 200 10.39 21.17 1.42
C GLU A 200 11.10 22.52 1.51
N LYS A 201 11.36 23.22 0.40
CA LYS A 201 11.95 24.57 0.45
C LYS A 201 10.94 25.64 0.87
N GLU A 202 9.68 25.47 0.48
CA GLU A 202 8.60 26.42 0.80
C GLU A 202 7.88 26.09 2.12
N THR A 203 8.25 24.98 2.77
CA THR A 203 7.64 24.53 4.02
C THR A 203 8.69 24.07 5.02
N ASP A 204 8.32 23.98 6.30
CA ASP A 204 9.20 23.57 7.38
C ASP A 204 8.76 22.25 8.04
N TRP A 205 7.80 21.53 7.44
CA TRP A 205 7.24 20.31 8.02
C TRP A 205 8.30 19.24 8.26
N HIS A 206 9.26 19.11 7.34
CA HIS A 206 10.39 18.19 7.42
C HIS A 206 11.36 18.51 8.58
N LEU A 207 11.32 19.74 9.12
CA LEU A 207 12.13 20.16 10.28
C LEU A 207 11.43 19.92 11.62
N LYS A 208 10.12 19.64 11.59
CA LYS A 208 9.30 19.47 12.80
C LYS A 208 9.29 18.02 13.25
N ARG A 209 9.30 17.82 14.56
CA ARG A 209 9.14 16.51 15.19
C ARG A 209 7.95 16.55 16.16
N PRO A 210 7.10 15.52 16.18
CA PRO A 210 6.08 15.40 17.21
C PRO A 210 6.74 15.30 18.59
N LYS A 211 6.10 15.88 19.60
CA LYS A 211 6.49 15.67 21.00
C LYS A 211 5.94 14.31 21.41
N LEU A 212 6.82 13.30 21.39
CA LEU A 212 6.53 11.96 21.90
C LEU A 212 6.55 11.94 23.44
#